data_AF-A0AA38FIB5-F1
#
_entry.id   AF-A0AA38FIB5-F1
#
_cell.length_a   1.000
_cell.length_b   1.000
_cell.length_c   1.000
_cell.angle_alpha   90.00
_cell.angle_beta   90.00
_cell.angle_gamma   90.00
#
_symmetry.space_group_name_H-M   'P 1'
#
loop_
_entity.id
_entity.type
_entity.pdbx_description
1 polymer ?
#
loop_
_entity_poly.entity_id
_entity_poly.type
_entity_poly.pdbx_seq_one_letter_code
_entity_poly.pdbx_strand_id
1 'polypeptide(L)' 'VPWTEEEHKLFLLGLQKLGKGDWRGISRNFVTSRTPTQVASHAQKYFLRQSNLNKRKRRSSLFDLSAAT' A
#
# COMPACT_ATOMS: atom_id res chain seq x y z
N VAL A 1 2.75 10.63 11.10
CA VAL A 1 4.14 10.21 10.86
C VAL A 1 4.22 9.46 9.53
N PRO A 2 4.98 9.97 8.54
CA PRO A 2 5.16 9.32 7.24
C PRO A 2 5.86 7.96 7.38
N TRP A 3 5.61 7.01 6.49
CA TRP A 3 6.30 5.71 6.45
C TRP A 3 7.67 5.89 5.81
N THR A 4 8.73 5.39 6.45
CA THR A 4 10.05 5.34 5.82
C THR A 4 10.17 4.15 4.87
N GLU A 5 11.20 4.16 4.02
CA GLU A 5 11.44 3.08 3.09
C GLU A 5 11.79 1.77 3.82
N GLU A 6 12.54 1.86 4.92
CA GLU A 6 12.93 0.72 5.77
C GLU A 6 11.70 0.10 6.44
N GLU A 7 10.83 0.92 7.04
CA GLU A 7 9.58 0.44 7.62
C GLU A 7 8.69 -0.21 6.55
N HIS A 8 8.67 0.33 5.33
CA HIS A 8 7.91 -0.25 4.25
C HIS A 8 8.48 -1.59 3.77
N LYS A 9 9.81 -1.72 3.66
CA LYS A 9 10.48 -2.99 3.34
C LYS A 9 10.15 -4.07 4.37
N LEU A 10 10.20 -3.73 5.66
CA LEU A 10 9.84 -4.63 6.75
C LEU A 10 8.35 -5.02 6.70
N PHE A 11 7.46 -4.08 6.38
CA PHE A 11 6.05 -4.37 6.15
C PHE A 11 5.83 -5.39 5.02
N LEU A 12 6.54 -5.26 3.88
CA LEU A 12 6.44 -6.20 2.76
C LEU A 12 6.99 -7.59 3.13
N LEU A 13 8.09 -7.65 3.88
CA LEU A 13 8.62 -8.91 4.42
C LEU A 13 7.63 -9.57 5.38
N GLY A 14 6.97 -8.77 6.23
CA GLY A 14 5.92 -9.24 7.11
C GLY A 14 4.72 -9.81 6.36
N LEU A 15 4.28 -9.14 5.29
CA LEU A 15 3.24 -9.64 4.39
C LEU A 15 3.64 -10.96 3.73
N GLN A 16 4.89 -11.11 3.30
CA GLN A 16 5.36 -12.34 2.66
C GLN A 16 5.43 -13.51 3.65
N LYS A 17 5.84 -13.26 4.90
CA LYS A 17 6.03 -14.31 5.91
C LYS A 17 4.75 -14.69 6.66
N LEU A 18 3.93 -13.72 7.04
CA LEU A 18 2.72 -13.96 7.84
C LEU A 18 1.43 -13.94 7.00
N GLY A 19 1.48 -13.36 5.81
CA GLY A 19 0.30 -13.21 4.96
C GLY A 19 -0.54 -11.97 5.29
N LYS A 20 -1.59 -11.78 4.50
CA LYS A 20 -2.52 -10.65 4.63
C LYS A 20 -3.52 -10.92 5.76
N GLY A 21 -3.61 -10.01 6.73
CA GLY A 21 -4.57 -10.08 7.83
C GLY A 21 -3.92 -10.07 9.22
N ASP A 22 -2.70 -10.57 9.33
CA ASP A 22 -1.94 -10.64 10.59
C ASP A 22 -1.24 -9.32 10.94
N TRP A 23 -1.99 -8.23 11.00
CA TRP A 23 -1.46 -6.89 11.29
C TRP A 23 -0.81 -6.80 12.67
N ARG A 24 -1.31 -7.56 13.65
CA ARG A 24 -0.71 -7.66 14.99
C ARG A 24 0.66 -8.33 14.94
N GLY A 25 0.80 -9.41 14.18
CA GLY A 25 2.08 -10.10 14.00
C GLY A 25 3.08 -9.26 13.22
N ILE A 26 2.62 -8.59 12.16
CA ILE A 26 3.47 -7.70 11.35
C ILE A 26 3.98 -6.52 12.16
N SER A 27 3.10 -5.87 12.94
CA SER A 27 3.48 -4.78 13.86
C SER A 27 4.49 -5.24 14.90
N ARG A 28 4.27 -6.39 15.55
CA ARG A 28 5.13 -6.85 16.66
C ARG A 28 6.49 -7.39 16.22
N ASN A 29 6.57 -8.00 15.04
CA ASN A 29 7.77 -8.73 14.62
C ASN A 29 8.57 -8.04 13.51
N PHE A 30 7.96 -7.13 12.74
CA PHE A 30 8.61 -6.51 11.58
C PHE A 30 8.65 -4.99 11.72
N VAL A 31 7.52 -4.36 12.01
CA VAL A 31 7.40 -2.90 12.07
C VAL A 31 7.08 -2.46 13.50
N THR A 32 8.02 -2.70 14.41
CA THR A 32 7.86 -2.46 15.85
C THR A 32 7.61 -0.99 16.21
N SER A 33 8.01 -0.07 15.33
CA SER A 33 7.73 1.37 15.41
C SER A 33 6.27 1.74 15.15
N ARG A 34 5.45 0.82 14.61
CA ARG A 34 4.07 1.08 14.20
C ARG A 34 3.09 0.18 14.93
N THR A 35 1.96 0.75 15.32
CA THR A 35 0.89 0.00 16.00
C THR A 35 0.13 -0.89 15.00
N PRO A 36 -0.52 -1.98 15.46
CA PRO A 36 -1.28 -2.85 14.57
C PRO A 36 -2.34 -2.11 13.73
N THR A 37 -2.98 -1.09 14.30
CA THR A 37 -3.97 -0.25 13.61
C THR A 37 -3.33 0.61 12.51
N GLN A 38 -2.13 1.13 12.74
CA GLN A 38 -1.38 1.86 11.71
C GLN A 38 -0.95 0.94 10.57
N VAL A 39 -0.51 -0.29 10.89
CA VAL A 39 -0.17 -1.32 9.90
C VAL A 39 -1.40 -1.69 9.07
N ALA A 40 -2.56 -1.93 9.69
CA ALA A 40 -3.81 -2.23 8.99
C ALA A 40 -4.22 -1.08 8.04
N SER A 41 -4.17 0.16 8.53
CA SER A 41 -4.47 1.36 7.73
C SER A 41 -3.51 1.53 6.55
N HIS A 42 -2.22 1.25 6.77
CA HIS A 42 -1.21 1.29 5.71
C HIS A 42 -1.44 0.21 4.67
N ALA A 43 -1.70 -1.02 5.11
CA ALA A 43 -2.02 -2.13 4.22
C ALA A 43 -3.23 -1.82 3.33
N GLN A 44 -4.30 -1.25 3.91
CA GLN A 44 -5.47 -0.82 3.13
C GLN A 44 -5.09 0.17 2.02
N LYS A 45 -4.37 1.25 2.37
CA LYS A 45 -3.94 2.27 1.40
C LYS A 45 -2.99 1.68 0.34
N TYR A 46 -2.08 0.81 0.75
CA TYR A 46 -1.13 0.13 -0.13
C TYR A 46 -1.85 -0.71 -1.18
N PHE A 47 -2.79 -1.57 -0.78
CA PHE A 47 -3.54 -2.41 -1.73
C PHE A 47 -4.47 -1.60 -2.64
N LEU A 48 -5.08 -0.53 -2.13
CA LEU A 48 -5.86 0.39 -2.95
C LEU A 48 -4.99 1.08 -4.01
N ARG A 49 -3.76 1.50 -3.67
CA ARG A 49 -2.81 2.07 -4.64
C ARG A 49 -2.37 1.03 -5.68
N GLN A 50 -2.03 -0.18 -5.23
CA GLN A 50 -1.61 -1.28 -6.10
C GLN A 50 -2.68 -1.63 -7.13
N SER A 51 -3.95 -1.72 -6.71
CA SER A 51 -5.07 -2.00 -7.63
C SER A 51 -5.32 -0.86 -8.63
N ASN A 52 -5.16 0.39 -8.22
CA ASN A 52 -5.34 1.54 -9.11
C ASN A 52 -4.18 1.69 -10.12
N LEU A 53 -2.96 1.34 -9.76
CA LEU A 53 -1.83 1.31 -10.69
C LEU A 53 -2.10 0.33 -11.85
N ASN A 54 -2.67 -0.83 -11.53
CA ASN A 54 -3.10 -1.81 -12.53
C ASN A 54 -4.26 -1.30 -13.41
N LYS A 55 -5.15 -0.47 -12.88
CA LYS A 55 -6.27 0.13 -13.63
C LYS A 55 -5.86 1.33 -14.49
N ARG A 56 -4.77 2.03 -14.15
CA ARG A 56 -4.31 3.24 -14.86
C ARG A 56 -3.81 2.95 -16.29
N LYS A 57 -3.44 1.70 -16.59
CA LYS A 57 -3.17 1.24 -17.97
C LYS A 57 -4.41 1.20 -18.88
N ARG A 58 -5.64 1.35 -18.36
CA ARG A 58 -6.89 1.17 -19.11
C ARG A 58 -7.78 2.41 -19.24
N ARG A 59 -7.38 3.59 -18.75
CA ARG A 59 -8.20 4.81 -18.88
C ARG A 59 -7.41 5.92 -19.55
N SER A 60 -7.59 6.08 -20.86
CA SER A 60 -7.51 7.39 -21.49
C SER A 60 -8.60 8.28 -20.87
N SER A 61 -8.26 9.55 -20.62
CA SER A 61 -9.19 10.46 -19.94
C SER A 61 -10.15 11.09 -20.93
N LEU A 62 -11.37 11.41 -20.47
CA LEU A 62 -12.40 12.10 -21.27
C LEU A 62 -11.96 13.54 -21.64
N PHE A 63 -10.96 14.07 -20.94
CA PHE A 63 -10.40 15.41 -21.14
C PHE A 63 -9.25 15.45 -22.16
N ASP A 64 -8.74 14.30 -22.62
CA ASP A 64 -7.66 14.25 -23.62
C ASP A 64 -8.18 14.43 -25.07
N LEU A 65 -9.50 14.49 -25.31
CA LEU A 65 -10.09 14.61 -26.65
C LEU A 65 -10.47 16.04 -27.07
N SER A 66 -10.31 17.06 -26.21
CA SER A 66 -10.78 18.43 -26.52
C SER A 66 -9.70 19.40 -27.02
N ALA A 67 -8.50 18.92 -27.35
CA ALA A 67 -7.38 19.77 -27.80
C ALA A 67 -7.02 19.61 -29.30
N ALA A 68 -7.94 19.06 -30.10
CA ALA A 68 -7.78 18.92 -31.55
C ALA A 68 -8.99 19.53 -32.28
N THR A 69 -9.03 20.87 -32.33
CA THR A 69 -9.78 21.66 -33.31
C THR A 69 -8.98 22.91 -33.62
#